data_AF-A0A354IAE4-F1
#
_entry.id   AF-A0A354IAE4-F1
#
_cell.length_a   1.000
_cell.length_b   1.000
_cell.length_c   1.000
_cell.angle_alpha   90.00
_cell.angle_beta   90.00
_cell.angle_gamma   90.00
#
_symmetry.space_group_name_H-M   'P 1'
#
loop_
_entity.id
_entity.type
_entity.pdbx_description
1 polymer ?
#
loop_
_entity_poly.entity_id
_entity_poly.type
_entity_poly.pdbx_seq_one_letter_code
_entity_poly.pdbx_strand_id
1 'polypeptide(L)'
;MIVAQTEERFKQEEGFEKDGTKRLPICFCLDTSGSMRKNLSKNSTRIGEPVFVDGKWRRMVKDGVSALSELKRGMKNFFKNIENDPIAASAAEIAIVTFDDYASSILDFCRLRDFSEKVIDGIDTRDNTYLGEGLSMALDKLEDSIMKYRSFGIGNYPPWLVVMSDGEPNGSDYELEMAKKRIKAMVKRENLAVIPIGIGSGANMKCLSQLSPGRDATGIYDVNFDGLFEEMTKYVDGLSKMTDGSGVIPDFSRKKRRSEFAVGDEMQDTKERPYGIEQIIIFPD
;
A
#
# COMPACT_ATOMS: atom_id res chain seq x y z
N MET A 1 -17.59 20.90 24.57
CA MET A 1 -17.38 20.52 23.16
C MET A 1 -16.37 21.42 22.45
N ILE A 2 -16.56 22.74 22.44
CA ILE A 2 -15.64 23.68 21.77
C ILE A 2 -14.21 23.62 22.34
N VAL A 3 -14.05 23.52 23.66
CA VAL A 3 -12.72 23.46 24.31
C VAL A 3 -11.94 22.19 23.95
N ALA A 4 -12.59 21.02 23.88
CA ALA A 4 -11.96 19.76 23.49
C ALA A 4 -11.51 19.75 22.02
N GLN A 5 -12.35 20.29 21.12
CA GLN A 5 -11.96 20.50 19.71
C GLN A 5 -10.82 21.51 19.56
N THR A 6 -10.71 22.48 20.47
CA THR A 6 -9.64 23.49 20.45
C THR A 6 -8.33 22.92 20.99
N GLU A 7 -8.38 22.06 22.02
CA GLU A 7 -7.22 21.36 22.58
C GLU A 7 -6.64 20.28 21.64
N GLU A 8 -7.48 19.53 20.91
CA GLU A 8 -7.01 18.60 19.86
C GLU A 8 -6.35 19.36 18.70
N ARG A 9 -6.91 20.51 18.31
CA ARG A 9 -6.34 21.38 17.28
C ARG A 9 -5.01 22.00 17.74
N PHE A 10 -4.92 22.45 19.00
CA PHE A 10 -3.69 22.94 19.61
C PHE A 10 -2.61 21.85 19.73
N LYS A 11 -2.98 20.61 20.09
CA LYS A 11 -2.03 19.47 20.11
C LYS A 11 -1.53 19.08 18.71
N GLN A 12 -2.40 19.15 17.70
CA GLN A 12 -2.00 18.97 16.30
C GLN A 12 -1.11 20.11 15.76
N GLU A 13 -1.22 21.31 16.35
CA GLU A 13 -0.38 22.48 16.04
C GLU A 13 0.97 22.44 16.77
N GLU A 14 1.04 21.93 18.02
CA GLU A 14 2.30 21.75 18.77
C GLU A 14 3.17 20.60 18.23
N GLY A 15 2.57 19.56 17.63
CA GLY A 15 3.31 18.42 17.04
C GLY A 15 4.14 18.76 15.79
N PHE A 16 3.95 19.95 15.22
CA PHE A 16 4.75 20.46 14.11
C PHE A 16 5.93 21.27 14.63
N GLU A 17 6.85 20.59 15.32
CA GLU A 17 8.17 21.17 15.61
C GLU A 17 8.81 21.60 14.29
N LYS A 18 9.17 22.89 14.20
CA LYS A 18 10.11 23.39 13.19
C LYS A 18 11.52 22.94 13.58
N ASP A 19 11.73 21.63 13.64
CA ASP A 19 13.03 20.99 13.80
C ASP A 19 13.92 21.20 12.55
N GLY A 20 13.36 21.76 11.47
CA GLY A 20 14.02 21.99 10.19
C GLY A 20 14.04 20.76 9.28
N THR A 21 13.52 19.63 9.76
CA THR A 21 13.49 18.37 9.02
C THR A 21 12.35 18.38 8.00
N LYS A 22 12.65 18.03 6.74
CA LYS A 22 11.62 17.85 5.71
C LYS A 22 10.74 16.65 6.07
N ARG A 23 9.44 16.74 5.77
CA ARG A 23 8.49 15.63 5.98
C ARG A 23 8.38 14.74 4.75
N LEU A 24 8.24 13.44 4.94
CA LEU A 24 7.91 12.49 3.89
C LEU A 24 6.51 11.94 4.18
N PRO A 25 5.46 12.46 3.52
CA PRO A 25 4.12 11.91 3.64
C PRO A 25 4.02 10.61 2.84
N ILE A 26 3.67 9.52 3.53
CA ILE A 26 3.43 8.19 2.96
C ILE A 26 1.99 7.79 3.25
N CYS A 27 1.15 7.66 2.21
CA CYS A 27 -0.19 7.12 2.35
C CYS A 27 -0.22 5.68 1.85
N PHE A 28 -0.62 4.75 2.72
CA PHE A 28 -0.93 3.38 2.36
C PHE A 28 -2.40 3.29 1.94
N CYS A 29 -2.65 2.70 0.78
CA CYS A 29 -3.96 2.39 0.24
C CYS A 29 -4.07 0.86 0.15
N LEU A 30 -4.76 0.27 1.11
CA LEU A 30 -4.76 -1.16 1.37
C LEU A 30 -6.07 -1.80 0.95
N ASP A 31 -5.97 -2.86 0.18
CA ASP A 31 -7.11 -3.69 -0.17
C ASP A 31 -7.55 -4.54 1.02
N THR A 32 -8.81 -4.36 1.42
CA THR A 32 -9.48 -5.14 2.46
C THR A 32 -10.69 -5.89 1.91
N SER A 33 -10.74 -6.12 0.60
CA SER A 33 -11.86 -6.81 -0.05
C SER A 33 -11.88 -8.33 0.18
N GLY A 34 -12.93 -8.99 -0.28
CA GLY A 34 -13.20 -10.39 0.06
C GLY A 34 -12.21 -11.33 -0.61
N SER A 35 -11.65 -10.91 -1.75
CA SER A 35 -10.56 -11.62 -2.43
C SER A 35 -9.30 -11.71 -1.57
N MET A 36 -9.10 -10.80 -0.61
CA MET A 36 -7.98 -10.85 0.33
C MET A 36 -8.08 -11.99 1.36
N ARG A 37 -9.23 -12.68 1.46
CA ARG A 37 -9.37 -13.92 2.24
C ARG A 37 -8.75 -15.14 1.55
N LYS A 38 -8.36 -15.01 0.28
CA LYS A 38 -7.80 -16.10 -0.52
C LYS A 38 -6.59 -16.76 0.16
N ASN A 39 -6.62 -18.09 0.21
CA ASN A 39 -5.48 -18.86 0.68
C ASN A 39 -4.35 -18.88 -0.37
N LEU A 40 -3.17 -18.46 0.04
CA LEU A 40 -1.93 -18.45 -0.75
C LEU A 40 -1.05 -19.68 -0.48
N SER A 41 -1.31 -20.43 0.60
CA SER A 41 -0.55 -21.65 0.94
C SER A 41 -0.95 -22.84 0.08
N LYS A 42 0.04 -23.54 -0.46
CA LYS A 42 -0.15 -24.85 -1.13
C LYS A 42 -0.55 -25.96 -0.16
N ASN A 43 -0.04 -25.89 1.06
CA ASN A 43 -0.29 -26.88 2.11
C ASN A 43 -1.27 -26.28 3.11
N SER A 44 -2.55 -26.65 2.99
CA SER A 44 -3.59 -26.24 3.93
C SER A 44 -4.62 -27.35 4.10
N THR A 45 -5.16 -27.48 5.31
CA THR A 45 -6.19 -28.49 5.61
C THR A 45 -7.58 -27.94 5.31
N ARG A 46 -8.28 -28.62 4.39
CA ARG A 46 -9.69 -28.34 4.07
C ARG A 46 -10.57 -28.62 5.28
N ILE A 47 -11.55 -27.76 5.50
CA ILE A 47 -12.53 -27.90 6.58
C ILE A 47 -13.94 -27.83 6.00
N GLY A 48 -14.80 -28.75 6.46
CA GLY A 48 -16.21 -28.79 6.09
C GLY A 48 -16.50 -28.96 4.60
N GLU A 49 -17.77 -28.72 4.28
CA GLU A 49 -18.27 -28.62 2.90
C GLU A 49 -17.98 -27.23 2.31
N PRO A 50 -18.00 -27.08 0.98
CA PRO A 50 -17.95 -25.76 0.35
C PRO A 50 -19.05 -24.84 0.89
N VAL A 51 -18.72 -23.56 1.04
CA VAL A 51 -19.63 -22.51 1.52
C VAL A 51 -19.84 -21.47 0.42
N PHE A 52 -20.98 -20.79 0.43
CA PHE A 52 -21.27 -19.71 -0.52
C PHE A 52 -20.97 -18.36 0.13
N VAL A 53 -19.93 -17.67 -0.35
CA VAL A 53 -19.40 -16.40 0.20
C VAL A 53 -19.01 -15.49 -0.97
N ASP A 54 -19.31 -14.20 -0.87
CA ASP A 54 -19.07 -13.17 -1.90
C ASP A 54 -19.64 -13.55 -3.28
N GLY A 55 -20.82 -14.17 -3.28
CA GLY A 55 -21.49 -14.63 -4.50
C GLY A 55 -20.82 -15.82 -5.20
N LYS A 56 -19.83 -16.48 -4.58
CA LYS A 56 -19.10 -17.62 -5.15
C LYS A 56 -19.08 -18.79 -4.16
N TRP A 57 -19.06 -20.01 -4.70
CA TRP A 57 -18.72 -21.17 -3.88
C TRP A 57 -17.23 -21.11 -3.55
N ARG A 58 -16.90 -21.33 -2.26
CA ARG A 58 -15.55 -21.26 -1.70
C ARG A 58 -15.28 -22.50 -0.86
N ARG A 59 -14.01 -22.88 -0.74
CA ARG A 59 -13.57 -23.99 0.09
C ARG A 59 -12.76 -23.47 1.26
N MET A 60 -13.22 -23.74 2.48
CA MET A 60 -12.55 -23.25 3.68
C MET A 60 -11.31 -24.08 4.03
N VAL A 61 -10.28 -23.41 4.55
CA VAL A 61 -9.06 -24.04 5.09
C VAL A 61 -8.67 -23.40 6.42
N LYS A 62 -8.06 -24.16 7.34
CA LYS A 62 -7.71 -23.68 8.69
C LYS A 62 -6.25 -23.26 8.90
N ASP A 63 -5.31 -23.87 8.20
CA ASP A 63 -3.85 -23.68 8.42
C ASP A 63 -3.17 -23.04 7.19
N GLY A 64 -3.90 -22.21 6.45
CA GLY A 64 -3.39 -21.50 5.29
C GLY A 64 -2.74 -20.16 5.64
N VAL A 65 -2.21 -19.48 4.62
CA VAL A 65 -1.81 -18.07 4.70
C VAL A 65 -2.75 -17.26 3.82
N SER A 66 -3.43 -16.27 4.37
CA SER A 66 -4.33 -15.41 3.57
C SER A 66 -3.55 -14.29 2.89
N ALA A 67 -4.10 -13.75 1.80
CA ALA A 67 -3.57 -12.53 1.19
C ALA A 67 -3.57 -11.34 2.17
N LEU A 68 -4.60 -11.21 3.02
CA LEU A 68 -4.62 -10.19 4.07
C LEU A 68 -3.46 -10.38 5.08
N SER A 69 -3.17 -11.62 5.50
CA SER A 69 -2.05 -11.91 6.39
C SER A 69 -0.70 -11.52 5.76
N GLU A 70 -0.54 -11.74 4.46
CA GLU A 70 0.64 -11.30 3.71
C GLU A 70 0.73 -9.78 3.61
N LEU A 71 -0.38 -9.09 3.35
CA LEU A 71 -0.44 -7.63 3.38
C LEU A 71 0.00 -7.08 4.74
N LYS A 72 -0.59 -7.58 5.83
CA LYS A 72 -0.22 -7.18 7.21
C LYS A 72 1.26 -7.42 7.48
N ARG A 73 1.80 -8.57 7.06
CA ARG A 73 3.23 -8.91 7.18
C ARG A 73 4.11 -7.94 6.39
N GLY A 74 3.73 -7.61 5.15
CA GLY A 74 4.42 -6.65 4.31
C GLY A 74 4.48 -5.25 4.94
N MET A 75 3.37 -4.79 5.51
CA MET A 75 3.33 -3.50 6.21
C MET A 75 4.25 -3.47 7.43
N LYS A 76 4.22 -4.51 8.28
CA LYS A 76 5.12 -4.59 9.44
C LYS A 76 6.58 -4.58 9.03
N ASN A 77 6.93 -5.31 7.96
CA ASN A 77 8.28 -5.28 7.40
C ASN A 77 8.65 -3.88 6.87
N PHE A 78 7.72 -3.19 6.21
CA PHE A 78 7.94 -1.83 5.74
C PHE A 78 8.25 -0.87 6.89
N PHE A 79 7.42 -0.86 7.94
CA PHE A 79 7.62 0.05 9.08
C PHE A 79 8.92 -0.24 9.82
N LYS A 80 9.19 -1.51 10.12
CA LYS A 80 10.46 -1.92 10.74
C LYS A 80 11.67 -1.44 9.94
N ASN A 81 11.60 -1.47 8.61
CA ASN A 81 12.69 -1.02 7.76
C ASN A 81 12.85 0.50 7.76
N ILE A 82 11.76 1.27 7.77
CA ILE A 82 11.84 2.72 7.94
C ILE A 82 12.41 3.08 9.32
N GLU A 83 12.00 2.38 10.38
CA GLU A 83 12.51 2.62 11.74
C GLU A 83 14.02 2.39 11.85
N ASN A 84 14.58 1.48 11.04
CA ASN A 84 16.03 1.21 11.01
C ASN A 84 16.84 2.28 10.25
N ASP A 85 16.20 3.20 9.52
CA ASP A 85 16.84 4.35 8.88
C ASP A 85 16.52 5.62 9.68
N PRO A 86 17.48 6.20 10.42
CA PRO A 86 17.22 7.36 11.27
C PRO A 86 16.69 8.60 10.52
N ILE A 87 17.07 8.77 9.26
CA ILE A 87 16.61 9.90 8.45
C ILE A 87 15.17 9.63 8.01
N ALA A 88 14.89 8.42 7.54
CA ALA A 88 13.55 8.00 7.14
C ALA A 88 12.57 8.06 8.31
N ALA A 89 12.94 7.48 9.46
CA ALA A 89 12.12 7.45 10.67
C ALA A 89 11.76 8.85 11.17
N SER A 90 12.68 9.82 11.07
CA SER A 90 12.46 11.21 11.47
C SER A 90 11.57 11.97 10.47
N ALA A 91 11.75 11.73 9.17
CA ALA A 91 11.01 12.39 8.11
C ALA A 91 9.60 11.83 7.91
N ALA A 92 9.40 10.52 8.10
CA ALA A 92 8.18 9.82 7.73
C ALA A 92 6.97 10.23 8.58
N GLU A 93 5.91 10.62 7.86
CA GLU A 93 4.56 10.72 8.37
C GLU A 93 3.67 9.76 7.57
N ILE A 94 2.86 8.98 8.27
CA ILE A 94 2.13 7.87 7.66
C ILE A 94 0.62 8.02 7.83
N ALA A 95 -0.13 7.70 6.79
CA ALA A 95 -1.57 7.54 6.83
C ALA A 95 -1.94 6.18 6.24
N ILE A 96 -3.05 5.60 6.71
CA ILE A 96 -3.54 4.31 6.22
C ILE A 96 -5.01 4.45 5.83
N VAL A 97 -5.26 4.25 4.54
CA VAL A 97 -6.57 4.10 3.93
C VAL A 97 -6.75 2.62 3.58
N THR A 98 -7.89 2.06 3.98
CA THR A 98 -8.37 0.75 3.56
C THR A 98 -9.51 0.92 2.57
N PHE A 99 -9.67 0.00 1.64
CA PHE A 99 -10.80 0.00 0.73
C PHE A 99 -11.37 -1.40 0.54
N ASP A 100 -12.70 -1.47 0.59
CA ASP A 100 -13.48 -2.65 0.32
C ASP A 100 -14.84 -2.28 -0.31
N ASP A 101 -15.95 -2.37 0.42
CA ASP A 101 -17.26 -1.83 0.06
C ASP A 101 -17.28 -0.30 0.09
N TYR A 102 -16.29 0.31 0.73
CA TYR A 102 -16.05 1.75 0.76
C TYR A 102 -14.59 2.03 1.12
N ALA A 103 -14.16 3.28 0.92
CA ALA A 103 -12.87 3.76 1.40
C ALA A 103 -12.97 4.27 2.84
N SER A 104 -12.00 3.93 3.68
CA SER A 104 -11.95 4.35 5.08
C SER A 104 -10.53 4.73 5.49
N SER A 105 -10.38 5.86 6.19
CA SER A 105 -9.12 6.24 6.85
C SER A 105 -9.09 5.58 8.22
N ILE A 106 -8.24 4.57 8.40
CA ILE A 106 -8.04 3.90 9.69
C ILE A 106 -6.85 4.48 10.47
N LEU A 107 -6.04 5.30 9.81
CA LEU A 107 -4.99 6.11 10.42
C LEU A 107 -4.83 7.41 9.63
N ASP A 108 -5.08 8.54 10.30
CA ASP A 108 -4.72 9.86 9.77
C ASP A 108 -3.22 10.12 9.92
N PHE A 109 -2.68 11.04 9.12
CA PHE A 109 -1.25 11.36 9.11
C PHE A 109 -0.70 11.58 10.52
N CYS A 110 0.16 10.66 10.95
CA CYS A 110 0.88 10.73 12.21
C CYS A 110 2.37 10.47 11.99
N ARG A 111 3.21 10.87 12.95
CA ARG A 111 4.62 10.51 12.93
C ARG A 111 4.78 9.02 13.15
N LEU A 112 5.82 8.45 12.56
CA LEU A 112 6.14 7.04 12.75
C LEU A 112 6.37 6.70 14.23
N ARG A 113 6.99 7.58 15.02
CA ARG A 113 7.19 7.39 16.46
C ARG A 113 5.89 7.27 17.27
N ASP A 114 4.80 7.85 16.75
CA ASP A 114 3.48 7.87 17.40
C ASP A 114 2.57 6.75 16.86
N PHE A 115 3.04 6.02 15.84
CA PHE A 115 2.30 4.91 15.25
C PHE A 115 2.30 3.68 16.15
N SER A 116 1.18 2.95 16.15
CA SER A 116 1.08 1.65 16.81
C SER A 116 0.73 0.57 15.79
N GLU A 117 1.55 -0.49 15.74
CA GLU A 117 1.30 -1.66 14.88
C GLU A 117 -0.06 -2.34 15.14
N LYS A 118 -0.68 -2.09 16.30
CA LYS A 118 -2.03 -2.60 16.62
C LYS A 118 -3.08 -2.17 15.60
N VAL A 119 -2.88 -1.02 14.95
CA VAL A 119 -3.75 -0.55 13.85
C VAL A 119 -3.75 -1.56 12.70
N ILE A 120 -2.60 -2.17 12.38
CA ILE A 120 -2.46 -3.20 11.34
C ILE A 120 -3.16 -4.49 11.76
N ASP A 121 -3.01 -4.87 13.03
CA ASP A 121 -3.58 -6.11 13.55
C ASP A 121 -5.11 -6.11 13.48
N GLY A 122 -5.74 -4.95 13.69
CA GLY A 122 -7.20 -4.76 13.62
C GLY A 122 -7.79 -4.61 12.22
N ILE A 123 -7.00 -4.74 11.14
CA ILE A 123 -7.53 -4.70 9.76
C ILE A 123 -8.23 -6.02 9.44
N ASP A 124 -9.48 -5.97 9.01
CA ASP A 124 -10.24 -7.15 8.56
C ASP A 124 -10.78 -6.96 7.15
N THR A 125 -11.25 -8.06 6.53
CA THR A 125 -11.80 -8.04 5.18
C THR A 125 -13.30 -7.82 5.15
N ARG A 126 -13.79 -7.07 4.15
CA ARG A 126 -15.19 -7.07 3.70
C ARG A 126 -15.26 -7.58 2.26
N ASP A 127 -16.31 -7.31 1.50
CA ASP A 127 -16.59 -8.11 0.30
C ASP A 127 -16.11 -7.45 -1.00
N ASN A 128 -16.58 -6.24 -1.32
CA ASN A 128 -16.26 -5.58 -2.59
C ASN A 128 -14.87 -4.91 -2.58
N THR A 129 -14.42 -4.43 -3.75
CA THR A 129 -13.08 -3.90 -4.03
C THR A 129 -13.18 -2.52 -4.71
N TYR A 130 -13.59 -1.51 -3.95
CA TYR A 130 -13.79 -0.13 -4.42
C TYR A 130 -12.46 0.63 -4.47
N LEU A 131 -11.58 0.17 -5.37
CA LEU A 131 -10.21 0.67 -5.54
C LEU A 131 -10.17 2.16 -5.92
N GLY A 132 -11.07 2.64 -6.78
CA GLY A 132 -11.07 4.03 -7.24
C GLY A 132 -11.32 5.02 -6.09
N GLU A 133 -12.26 4.67 -5.23
CA GLU A 133 -12.65 5.39 -4.02
C GLU A 133 -11.50 5.37 -3.00
N GLY A 134 -10.86 4.20 -2.79
CA GLY A 134 -9.68 4.06 -1.94
C GLY A 134 -8.53 4.96 -2.38
N LEU A 135 -8.20 4.92 -3.67
CA LEU A 135 -7.16 5.76 -4.27
C LEU A 135 -7.51 7.25 -4.14
N SER A 136 -8.77 7.62 -4.38
CA SER A 136 -9.21 9.01 -4.26
C SER A 136 -9.05 9.54 -2.84
N MET A 137 -9.48 8.77 -1.84
CA MET A 137 -9.31 9.15 -0.43
C MET A 137 -7.83 9.25 -0.03
N ALA A 138 -7.00 8.31 -0.49
CA ALA A 138 -5.55 8.36 -0.23
C ALA A 138 -4.90 9.61 -0.84
N LEU A 139 -5.32 10.01 -2.04
CA LEU A 139 -4.86 11.25 -2.68
C LEU A 139 -5.35 12.49 -1.95
N ASP A 140 -6.60 12.52 -1.46
CA ASP A 140 -7.11 13.63 -0.64
C ASP A 140 -6.25 13.81 0.62
N LYS A 141 -5.95 12.72 1.33
CA LYS A 141 -5.08 12.74 2.52
C LYS A 141 -3.69 13.30 2.20
N LEU A 142 -3.10 12.89 1.07
CA LEU A 142 -1.81 13.41 0.64
C LEU A 142 -1.87 14.91 0.32
N GLU A 143 -2.90 15.37 -0.41
CA GLU A 143 -3.10 16.80 -0.72
C GLU A 143 -3.23 17.62 0.57
N ASP A 144 -4.06 17.18 1.51
CA ASP A 144 -4.27 17.83 2.80
C ASP A 144 -2.96 17.95 3.60
N SER A 145 -2.17 16.87 3.65
CA SER A 145 -0.90 16.86 4.38
C SER A 145 0.13 17.81 3.75
N ILE A 146 0.25 17.80 2.42
CA ILE A 146 1.15 18.70 1.68
C ILE A 146 0.72 20.17 1.88
N MET A 147 -0.58 20.46 1.82
CA MET A 147 -1.10 21.79 2.11
C MET A 147 -0.80 22.23 3.54
N LYS A 148 -0.94 21.31 4.50
CA LYS A 148 -0.57 21.56 5.90
C LYS A 148 0.90 21.93 6.02
N TYR A 149 1.82 21.16 5.44
CA TYR A 149 3.26 21.47 5.45
C TYR A 149 3.56 22.85 4.88
N ARG A 150 2.98 23.18 3.72
CA ARG A 150 3.14 24.49 3.07
C ARG A 150 2.67 25.63 3.96
N SER A 151 1.53 25.47 4.63
CA SER A 151 0.98 26.50 5.54
C SER A 151 1.90 26.81 6.73
N PHE A 152 2.68 25.83 7.20
CA PHE A 152 3.64 25.99 8.29
C PHE A 152 5.06 26.35 7.81
N GLY A 153 5.29 26.45 6.50
CA GLY A 153 6.60 26.69 5.91
C GLY A 153 7.56 25.50 6.07
N ILE A 154 7.02 24.28 6.12
CA ILE A 154 7.77 23.04 6.26
C ILE A 154 7.95 22.42 4.88
N GLY A 155 9.18 22.09 4.53
CA GLY A 155 9.45 21.39 3.28
C GLY A 155 9.04 19.92 3.37
N ASN A 156 8.67 19.34 2.24
CA ASN A 156 8.43 17.90 2.13
C ASN A 156 9.29 17.27 1.04
N TYR A 157 9.61 15.99 1.23
CA TYR A 157 10.05 15.11 0.17
C TYR A 157 8.86 14.79 -0.76
N PRO A 158 9.11 14.31 -1.98
CA PRO A 158 8.04 13.85 -2.86
C PRO A 158 7.14 12.82 -2.14
N PRO A 159 5.81 13.02 -2.15
CA PRO A 159 4.87 12.17 -1.43
C PRO A 159 4.85 10.75 -1.99
N TRP A 160 4.48 9.78 -1.15
CA TRP A 160 4.37 8.38 -1.54
C TRP A 160 2.94 7.88 -1.43
N LEU A 161 2.47 7.22 -2.49
CA LEU A 161 1.24 6.43 -2.49
C LEU A 161 1.62 4.95 -2.64
N VAL A 162 1.49 4.19 -1.54
CA VAL A 162 1.74 2.74 -1.53
C VAL A 162 0.40 2.03 -1.68
N VAL A 163 0.21 1.33 -2.80
CA VAL A 163 -1.04 0.59 -3.06
C VAL A 163 -0.76 -0.89 -2.87
N MET A 164 -1.50 -1.58 -2.00
CA MET A 164 -1.35 -3.02 -1.76
C MET A 164 -2.67 -3.72 -2.07
N SER A 165 -2.72 -4.52 -3.14
CA SER A 165 -3.96 -5.16 -3.63
C SER A 165 -3.64 -6.40 -4.46
N ASP A 166 -4.62 -7.28 -4.63
CA ASP A 166 -4.57 -8.34 -5.63
C ASP A 166 -5.06 -7.86 -7.03
N GLY A 167 -5.49 -6.60 -7.16
CA GLY A 167 -5.69 -5.91 -8.43
C GLY A 167 -6.98 -6.25 -9.18
N GLU A 168 -7.98 -6.82 -8.51
CA GLU A 168 -9.28 -7.16 -9.11
C GLU A 168 -10.40 -6.16 -8.72
N PRO A 169 -10.37 -4.89 -9.20
CA PRO A 169 -11.41 -3.93 -8.86
C PRO A 169 -12.77 -4.40 -9.40
N ASN A 170 -13.80 -4.28 -8.58
CA ASN A 170 -15.19 -4.56 -8.95
C ASN A 170 -16.15 -3.39 -8.63
N GLY A 171 -15.59 -2.25 -8.19
CA GLY A 171 -16.31 -0.98 -8.03
C GLY A 171 -16.50 -0.22 -9.35
N SER A 172 -16.73 1.08 -9.24
CA SER A 172 -17.02 1.94 -10.40
C SER A 172 -15.80 2.17 -11.30
N ASP A 173 -15.90 1.79 -12.58
CA ASP A 173 -14.89 2.11 -13.59
C ASP A 173 -14.63 3.62 -13.71
N TYR A 174 -15.68 4.43 -13.53
CA TYR A 174 -15.57 5.89 -13.58
C TYR A 174 -14.68 6.42 -12.44
N GLU A 175 -14.88 5.93 -11.22
CA GLU A 175 -14.10 6.34 -10.05
C GLU A 175 -12.64 5.91 -10.20
N LEU A 176 -12.41 4.69 -10.69
CA LEU A 176 -11.05 4.21 -10.96
C LEU A 176 -10.32 5.05 -12.02
N GLU A 177 -10.98 5.40 -13.12
CA GLU A 177 -10.39 6.26 -14.14
C GLU A 177 -10.16 7.69 -13.65
N MET A 178 -11.05 8.21 -12.80
CA MET A 178 -10.86 9.51 -12.16
C MET A 178 -9.65 9.50 -11.21
N ALA A 179 -9.52 8.47 -10.38
CA ALA A 179 -8.35 8.27 -9.52
C ALA A 179 -7.04 8.21 -10.32
N LYS A 180 -7.00 7.43 -11.41
CA LYS A 180 -5.82 7.38 -12.32
C LYS A 180 -5.45 8.75 -12.88
N LYS A 181 -6.43 9.57 -13.26
CA LYS A 181 -6.19 10.95 -13.72
C LYS A 181 -5.62 11.82 -12.60
N ARG A 182 -6.16 11.72 -11.38
CA ARG A 182 -5.66 12.44 -10.21
C ARG A 182 -4.22 12.04 -9.87
N ILE A 183 -3.91 10.75 -9.92
CA ILE A 183 -2.53 10.24 -9.75
C ILE A 183 -1.60 10.90 -10.77
N LYS A 184 -1.92 10.85 -12.07
CA LYS A 184 -1.09 11.49 -13.12
C LYS A 184 -0.87 12.99 -12.86
N ALA A 185 -1.91 13.69 -12.43
CA ALA A 185 -1.81 15.11 -12.10
C ALA A 185 -0.93 15.37 -10.87
N MET A 186 -0.99 14.51 -9.84
CA MET A 186 -0.17 14.64 -8.64
C MET A 186 1.29 14.23 -8.89
N VAL A 187 1.54 13.21 -9.70
CA VAL A 187 2.89 12.84 -10.19
C VAL A 187 3.54 14.06 -10.86
N LYS A 188 2.83 14.73 -11.76
CA LYS A 188 3.36 15.91 -12.46
C LYS A 188 3.61 17.11 -11.54
N ARG A 189 2.74 17.35 -10.55
CA ARG A 189 2.78 18.59 -9.74
C ARG A 189 3.62 18.46 -8.46
N GLU A 190 3.59 17.30 -7.81
CA GLU A 190 4.24 17.03 -6.51
C GLU A 190 5.38 16.00 -6.62
N ASN A 191 5.66 15.45 -7.80
CA ASN A 191 6.56 14.31 -7.98
C ASN A 191 6.13 13.06 -7.17
N LEU A 192 4.82 12.84 -7.03
CA LEU A 192 4.26 11.68 -6.33
C LEU A 192 4.92 10.37 -6.79
N ALA A 193 5.50 9.62 -5.86
CA ALA A 193 5.93 8.25 -6.11
C ALA A 193 4.75 7.30 -5.88
N VAL A 194 4.40 6.53 -6.90
CA VAL A 194 3.32 5.53 -6.82
C VAL A 194 3.95 4.15 -6.79
N ILE A 195 3.70 3.41 -5.72
CA ILE A 195 4.30 2.10 -5.42
C ILE A 195 3.18 1.04 -5.40
N PRO A 196 2.80 0.48 -6.56
CA PRO A 196 1.83 -0.60 -6.62
C PRO A 196 2.47 -1.93 -6.26
N ILE A 197 1.92 -2.60 -5.24
CA ILE A 197 2.36 -3.88 -4.69
C ILE A 197 1.26 -4.92 -4.89
N GLY A 198 1.56 -5.96 -5.65
CA GLY A 198 0.66 -7.09 -5.89
C GLY A 198 0.71 -8.12 -4.76
N ILE A 199 -0.46 -8.54 -4.29
CA ILE A 199 -0.60 -9.54 -3.22
C ILE A 199 -1.05 -10.89 -3.80
N GLY A 200 -0.23 -11.93 -3.59
CA GLY A 200 -0.50 -13.28 -4.07
C GLY A 200 -0.14 -13.49 -5.55
N SER A 201 0.03 -14.75 -5.94
CA SER A 201 0.47 -15.12 -7.31
C SER A 201 -0.58 -14.87 -8.39
N GLY A 202 -1.84 -14.66 -8.01
CA GLY A 202 -2.93 -14.33 -8.91
C GLY A 202 -3.18 -12.83 -9.07
N ALA A 203 -2.34 -11.97 -8.48
CA ALA A 203 -2.57 -10.53 -8.54
C ALA A 203 -2.59 -10.03 -9.99
N ASN A 204 -3.56 -9.18 -10.32
CA ASN A 204 -3.66 -8.54 -11.62
C ASN A 204 -2.64 -7.39 -11.74
N MET A 205 -1.38 -7.79 -11.94
CA MET A 205 -0.25 -6.87 -12.07
C MET A 205 -0.46 -5.86 -13.20
N LYS A 206 -1.14 -6.26 -14.29
CA LYS A 206 -1.43 -5.37 -15.41
C LYS A 206 -2.34 -4.21 -14.99
N CYS A 207 -3.37 -4.47 -14.18
CA CYS A 207 -4.23 -3.43 -13.63
C CYS A 207 -3.44 -2.50 -12.71
N LEU A 208 -2.68 -3.06 -11.77
CA LEU A 208 -1.88 -2.30 -10.81
C LEU A 208 -0.79 -1.45 -11.46
N SER A 209 -0.11 -1.95 -12.50
CA SER A 209 0.88 -1.19 -13.29
C SER A 209 0.28 0.06 -13.93
N GLN A 210 -1.03 0.09 -14.25
CA GLN A 210 -1.66 1.28 -14.84
C GLN A 210 -1.76 2.45 -13.85
N LEU A 211 -1.62 2.20 -12.54
CA LEU A 211 -1.64 3.24 -11.52
C LEU A 211 -0.37 4.09 -11.53
N SER A 212 0.78 3.51 -11.91
CA SER A 212 2.07 4.19 -11.84
C SER A 212 2.60 4.54 -13.24
N PRO A 213 2.75 5.84 -13.57
CA PRO A 213 3.34 6.23 -14.84
C PRO A 213 4.83 5.86 -14.89
N GLY A 214 5.20 4.97 -15.81
CA GLY A 214 6.60 4.60 -16.05
C GLY A 214 7.16 3.54 -15.10
N ARG A 215 6.30 2.86 -14.32
CA ARG A 215 6.74 1.75 -13.47
C ARG A 215 5.69 0.65 -13.35
N ASP A 216 6.15 -0.60 -13.44
CA ASP A 216 5.31 -1.77 -13.22
C ASP A 216 5.09 -2.09 -11.74
N ALA A 217 3.94 -2.69 -11.45
CA ALA A 217 3.64 -3.25 -10.14
C ALA A 217 4.66 -4.32 -9.77
N THR A 218 4.99 -4.40 -8.48
CA THR A 218 5.95 -5.36 -7.93
C THR A 218 5.22 -6.33 -7.00
N GLY A 219 5.48 -7.63 -7.08
CA GLY A 219 4.89 -8.58 -6.12
C GLY A 219 5.43 -8.33 -4.72
N ILE A 220 4.63 -8.55 -3.67
CA ILE A 220 5.03 -8.29 -2.27
C ILE A 220 6.35 -8.96 -1.85
N TYR A 221 6.66 -10.14 -2.41
CA TYR A 221 7.91 -10.85 -2.14
C TYR A 221 9.11 -10.33 -2.95
N ASP A 222 8.87 -9.52 -3.97
CA ASP A 222 9.89 -8.92 -4.84
C ASP A 222 10.23 -7.48 -4.42
N VAL A 223 9.51 -6.90 -3.45
CA VAL A 223 9.80 -5.55 -2.93
C VAL A 223 11.07 -5.57 -2.08
N ASN A 224 11.97 -4.64 -2.37
CA ASN A 224 13.13 -4.34 -1.54
C ASN A 224 12.77 -3.27 -0.50
N PHE A 225 12.14 -3.69 0.59
CA PHE A 225 11.78 -2.77 1.68
C PHE A 225 13.01 -2.13 2.33
N ASP A 226 14.14 -2.84 2.38
CA ASP A 226 15.36 -2.38 3.09
C ASP A 226 16.03 -1.19 2.38
N GLY A 227 15.98 -1.13 1.05
CA GLY A 227 16.62 -0.09 0.24
C GLY A 227 15.70 1.06 -0.19
N LEU A 228 14.44 1.06 0.26
CA LEU A 228 13.40 1.94 -0.26
C LEU A 228 13.73 3.43 -0.07
N PHE A 229 14.20 3.81 1.13
CA PHE A 229 14.53 5.21 1.42
C PHE A 229 15.83 5.67 0.76
N GLU A 230 16.81 4.78 0.62
CA GLU A 230 18.04 5.08 -0.11
C GLU A 230 17.73 5.40 -1.59
N GLU A 231 16.88 4.59 -2.22
CA GLU A 231 16.42 4.83 -3.59
C GLU A 231 15.60 6.12 -3.70
N MET A 232 14.81 6.47 -2.68
CA MET A 232 14.16 7.79 -2.60
C MET A 232 15.16 8.94 -2.58
N THR A 233 16.20 8.83 -1.75
CA THR A 233 17.19 9.89 -1.59
C THR A 233 17.93 10.12 -2.91
N LYS A 234 18.28 9.04 -3.61
CA LYS A 234 18.84 9.10 -4.98
C LYS A 234 17.90 9.79 -5.95
N TYR A 235 16.60 9.51 -5.88
CA TYR A 235 15.59 10.17 -6.71
C TYR A 235 15.49 11.66 -6.45
N VAL A 236 15.43 12.07 -5.18
CA VAL A 236 15.36 13.48 -4.78
C VAL A 236 16.62 14.22 -5.21
N ASP A 237 17.79 13.62 -5.01
CA ASP A 237 19.06 14.15 -5.49
C ASP A 237 19.08 14.28 -7.01
N GLY A 238 18.52 13.31 -7.73
CA GLY A 238 18.35 13.34 -9.18
C GLY A 238 17.45 14.49 -9.64
N LEU A 239 16.26 14.63 -9.02
CA LEU A 239 15.32 15.71 -9.31
C LEU A 239 15.94 17.09 -9.11
N SER A 240 16.72 17.28 -8.05
CA SER A 240 17.39 18.57 -7.77
C SER A 240 18.37 19.00 -8.87
N LYS A 241 18.86 18.04 -9.66
CA LYS A 241 19.84 18.24 -10.75
C LYS A 241 19.18 18.36 -12.12
N MET A 242 17.87 18.11 -12.24
CA MET A 242 17.13 18.14 -13.50
C MET A 242 16.27 19.41 -13.60
N THR A 243 16.27 20.04 -14.77
CA THR A 243 15.55 21.30 -15.03
C THR A 243 14.15 21.12 -15.61
N ASP A 244 13.76 19.91 -16.05
CA ASP A 244 12.51 19.65 -16.79
C ASP A 244 11.53 18.66 -16.10
N GLY A 245 11.87 18.15 -14.92
CA GLY A 245 10.96 17.36 -14.08
C GLY A 245 10.67 15.94 -14.60
N SER A 246 11.43 15.41 -15.57
CA SER A 246 11.26 14.03 -16.04
C SER A 246 11.95 13.00 -15.13
N GLY A 247 11.71 13.07 -13.82
CA GLY A 247 12.37 12.20 -12.85
C GLY A 247 12.04 10.72 -13.08
N VAL A 248 13.09 9.90 -13.21
CA VAL A 248 12.96 8.43 -13.20
C VAL A 248 12.55 8.00 -11.80
N ILE A 249 11.36 7.40 -11.66
CA ILE A 249 10.89 6.87 -10.38
C ILE A 249 11.91 5.82 -9.87
N PRO A 250 12.37 5.92 -8.62
CA PRO A 250 13.34 4.98 -8.06
C PRO A 250 12.83 3.54 -8.14
N ASP A 251 13.72 2.59 -8.37
CA ASP A 251 13.38 1.17 -8.46
C ASP A 251 13.45 0.51 -7.09
N PHE A 252 12.28 0.13 -6.58
CA PHE A 252 12.10 -0.49 -5.27
C PHE A 252 12.01 -2.02 -5.37
N SER A 253 12.21 -2.59 -6.56
CA SER A 253 12.28 -4.04 -6.74
C SER A 253 13.62 -4.58 -6.26
N ARG A 254 13.65 -5.82 -5.80
CA ARG A 254 14.89 -6.53 -5.52
C ARG A 254 15.67 -6.70 -6.83
N LYS A 255 16.89 -6.15 -6.88
CA LYS A 255 17.83 -6.40 -7.98
C LYS A 255 18.17 -7.89 -8.02
N LYS A 256 17.59 -8.65 -8.96
CA LYS A 256 17.97 -10.04 -9.20
C LYS A 256 19.46 -10.10 -9.55
N ARG A 257 20.28 -10.77 -8.74
CA ARG A 257 21.71 -10.98 -9.06
C ARG A 257 21.79 -11.91 -10.27
N ARG A 258 22.57 -11.54 -11.29
CA ARG A 258 22.79 -12.33 -12.54
C ARG A 258 23.23 -13.78 -12.30
N SER A 259 23.67 -14.15 -11.09
CA SER A 259 24.08 -15.50 -10.69
C SER A 259 22.97 -16.39 -10.11
N GLU A 260 21.75 -15.89 -9.92
CA GLU A 260 20.60 -16.69 -9.43
C GLU A 260 19.78 -17.34 -10.57
N PHE A 261 20.33 -17.38 -11.78
CA PHE A 261 19.75 -18.14 -12.90
C PHE A 261 19.87 -19.67 -12.75
N ALA A 262 20.34 -20.17 -11.60
CA ALA A 262 20.55 -21.59 -11.36
C ALA A 262 20.26 -22.02 -9.92
N VAL A 263 19.11 -21.64 -9.36
CA VAL A 263 18.20 -22.51 -8.58
C VAL A 263 16.86 -21.79 -8.63
N GLY A 264 16.11 -22.03 -9.70
CA GLY A 264 14.70 -21.70 -9.66
C GLY A 264 14.05 -22.59 -8.62
N ASP A 265 13.48 -22.01 -7.56
CA ASP A 265 12.30 -22.62 -6.97
C ASP A 265 11.26 -22.64 -8.10
N GLU A 266 11.26 -23.75 -8.83
CA GLU A 266 10.24 -24.08 -9.79
C GLU A 266 8.91 -24.18 -9.04
N MET A 267 8.21 -23.05 -8.92
CA MET A 267 6.76 -23.09 -9.08
C MET A 267 6.50 -23.44 -10.54
N GLN A 268 6.66 -24.72 -10.87
CA GLN A 268 6.16 -25.30 -12.10
C GLN A 268 4.66 -25.01 -12.16
N ASP A 269 4.33 -24.07 -13.04
CA ASP A 269 3.04 -23.92 -13.65
C ASP A 269 2.66 -25.27 -14.26
N THR A 270 1.81 -26.01 -13.55
CA THR A 270 1.30 -27.30 -14.02
C THR A 270 -0.21 -27.31 -13.86
N LYS A 271 -0.84 -27.15 -15.04
CA LYS A 271 -2.11 -27.72 -15.47
C LYS A 271 -3.35 -27.21 -14.75
N GLU A 272 -4.19 -26.56 -15.56
CA GLU A 272 -5.65 -26.49 -15.47
C GLU A 272 -6.24 -27.29 -14.29
N ARG A 273 -6.63 -26.55 -13.24
CA ARG A 273 -7.44 -27.14 -12.16
C ARG A 273 -8.80 -27.51 -12.77
N PRO A 274 -9.25 -28.78 -12.69
CA PRO A 274 -10.54 -29.16 -13.22
C PRO A 274 -11.60 -28.49 -12.34
N TYR A 275 -12.30 -27.47 -12.87
CA TYR A 275 -13.42 -26.77 -12.24
C TYR A 275 -13.24 -26.54 -10.71
N GLY A 276 -12.19 -25.79 -10.34
CA GLY A 276 -11.73 -25.72 -8.95
C GLY A 276 -12.30 -24.56 -8.14
N ILE A 277 -13.22 -24.85 -7.21
CA ILE A 277 -13.68 -23.93 -6.15
C ILE A 277 -12.47 -23.28 -5.44
N GLU A 278 -12.42 -21.95 -5.38
CA GLU A 278 -11.31 -21.19 -4.76
C GLU A 278 -11.27 -21.39 -3.24
N GLN A 279 -10.06 -21.49 -2.68
CA GLN A 279 -9.86 -21.67 -1.24
C GLN A 279 -9.75 -20.34 -0.51
N ILE A 280 -10.47 -20.22 0.61
CA ILE A 280 -10.43 -19.03 1.48
C ILE A 280 -10.12 -19.43 2.92
N ILE A 281 -9.56 -18.49 3.67
CA ILE A 281 -9.39 -18.56 5.11
C ILE A 281 -10.45 -17.67 5.74
N ILE A 282 -11.24 -18.22 6.66
CA ILE A 282 -12.11 -17.43 7.51
C ILE A 282 -11.38 -17.33 8.85
N PHE A 283 -11.00 -16.12 9.22
CA PHE A 283 -10.52 -15.86 10.58
C PHE A 283 -11.69 -16.15 11.53
N PRO A 284 -11.52 -16.96 12.58
CA PRO A 284 -12.58 -17.11 13.56
C PRO A 284 -12.87 -15.74 14.17
N ASP A 285 -14.16 -15.40 14.23
CA ASP A 285 -14.71 -14.21 14.91
C ASP A 285 -14.30 -14.16 16.39
#